data_AF-A0A371YAH9-F1
#
_entry.id   AF-A0A371YAH9-F1
#
_cell.length_a   1.000
_cell.length_b   1.000
_cell.length_c   1.000
_cell.angle_alpha   90.00
_cell.angle_beta   90.00
_cell.angle_gamma   90.00
#
_symmetry.space_group_name_H-M   'P 1'
#
loop_
_entity.id
_entity.type
_entity.pdbx_description
1 polymer ?
#
loop_
_entity_poly.entity_id
_entity_poly.type
_entity_poly.pdbx_seq_one_letter_code
_entity_poly.pdbx_strand_id
1 'polypeptide(L)'
;MWFLAGTFGSHATRACTVPSGRPIAFPVVNFFGDGSDCAAFMSSAQGTVLLDGKAVEPETYQDNSVTVHSTQGNAVTGEEGRFTTAGCGLWVQLPSLELGAHALKVRGRSDDFSTGVDYALTVEASSK
;
A
#
# COMPACT_ATOMS: atom_id res chain seq x y z
N MET A 1 -4.23 -13.21 1.47
CA MET A 1 -3.99 -11.77 1.60
C MET A 1 -4.92 -11.03 0.66
N TRP A 2 -5.52 -9.93 1.11
CA TRP A 2 -6.25 -8.97 0.30
C TRP A 2 -5.44 -7.67 0.23
N PHE A 3 -5.13 -7.21 -0.98
CA PHE A 3 -4.32 -6.01 -1.17
C PHE A 3 -5.22 -4.80 -1.46
N LEU A 4 -5.12 -3.74 -0.65
CA LEU A 4 -5.82 -2.49 -0.91
C LEU A 4 -4.92 -1.54 -1.73
N ALA A 5 -5.49 -0.99 -2.79
CA ALA A 5 -4.75 -0.17 -3.75
C ALA A 5 -4.61 1.29 -3.28
N GLY A 6 -3.36 1.76 -3.15
CA GLY A 6 -3.05 3.17 -2.87
C GLY A 6 -3.41 4.14 -4.01
N THR A 7 -2.62 5.21 -4.12
CA THR A 7 -2.78 6.29 -5.12
C THR A 7 -1.43 6.69 -5.71
N PHE A 8 -1.47 7.36 -6.85
CA PHE A 8 -0.29 7.98 -7.48
C PHE A 8 -0.31 9.49 -7.23
N GLY A 9 0.25 9.95 -6.12
CA GLY A 9 0.39 11.39 -5.85
C GLY A 9 -0.94 12.14 -5.60
N SER A 10 -2.00 11.43 -5.20
CA SER A 10 -3.34 11.99 -5.06
C SER A 10 -4.07 11.45 -3.83
N HIS A 11 -5.32 11.90 -3.65
CA HIS A 11 -6.24 11.40 -2.63
C HIS A 11 -7.43 10.72 -3.31
N ALA A 12 -7.87 9.59 -2.79
CA ALA A 12 -9.06 8.88 -3.25
C ALA A 12 -9.98 8.45 -2.10
N THR A 13 -11.28 8.37 -2.37
CA THR A 13 -12.24 7.65 -1.52
C THR A 13 -12.64 6.37 -2.23
N ARG A 14 -12.63 5.24 -1.52
CA ARG A 14 -12.92 3.92 -2.09
C ARG A 14 -13.90 3.16 -1.22
N ALA A 15 -14.79 2.41 -1.84
CA ALA A 15 -15.61 1.41 -1.16
C ALA A 15 -15.19 0.01 -1.66
N CYS A 16 -14.96 -0.92 -0.74
CA CYS A 16 -14.51 -2.28 -1.09
C CYS A 16 -15.20 -3.32 -0.23
N THR A 17 -15.62 -4.43 -0.86
CA THR A 17 -16.07 -5.63 -0.14
C THR A 17 -14.88 -6.58 0.00
N VAL A 18 -14.54 -6.96 1.24
CA VAL A 18 -13.42 -7.84 1.57
C VAL A 18 -13.96 -9.16 2.11
N PRO A 19 -13.53 -10.32 1.60
CA PRO A 19 -13.93 -11.61 2.18
C PRO A 19 -13.33 -11.80 3.58
N SER A 20 -14.14 -12.28 4.52
CA SER A 20 -13.72 -12.62 5.88
C SER A 20 -12.65 -13.72 5.88
N GLY A 21 -11.77 -13.69 6.88
CA GLY A 21 -10.66 -14.64 7.01
C GLY A 21 -9.47 -14.32 6.10
N ARG A 22 -9.47 -13.18 5.40
CA ARG A 22 -8.34 -12.71 4.60
C ARG A 22 -7.59 -11.61 5.35
N PRO A 23 -6.30 -11.83 5.70
CA PRO A 23 -5.42 -10.73 6.12
C PRO A 23 -5.38 -9.64 5.04
N ILE A 24 -5.18 -8.40 5.45
CA ILE A 24 -5.17 -7.23 4.57
C ILE A 24 -3.77 -6.61 4.55
N ALA A 25 -3.29 -6.21 3.37
CA ALA A 25 -2.04 -5.47 3.22
C ALA A 25 -2.21 -4.25 2.32
N PHE A 26 -1.53 -3.16 2.64
CA PHE A 26 -1.54 -1.94 1.83
C PHE A 26 -0.32 -1.05 2.04
N PRO A 27 0.10 -0.31 1.01
CA PRO A 27 1.13 0.71 1.17
C PRO A 27 0.55 1.94 1.84
N VAL A 28 1.33 2.54 2.73
CA VAL A 28 1.08 3.89 3.24
C VAL A 28 1.71 4.89 2.26
N VAL A 29 3.00 4.70 1.98
CA VAL A 29 3.75 5.32 0.89
C VAL A 29 4.86 4.35 0.49
N ASN A 30 5.13 4.18 -0.81
CA ASN A 30 6.14 3.23 -1.27
C ASN A 30 6.77 3.69 -2.58
N PHE A 31 7.93 3.13 -2.88
CA PHE A 31 8.70 3.38 -4.09
C PHE A 31 9.39 2.10 -4.56
N PHE A 32 9.84 2.11 -5.81
CA PHE A 32 10.76 1.09 -6.33
C PHE A 32 11.85 1.80 -7.14
N GLY A 33 13.09 1.37 -6.96
CA GLY A 33 14.28 1.93 -7.60
C GLY A 33 15.51 1.13 -7.21
N ASP A 34 16.69 1.67 -7.40
CA ASP A 34 17.88 1.05 -6.82
C ASP A 34 17.97 1.31 -5.29
N GLY A 35 19.00 0.76 -4.64
CA GLY A 35 19.17 0.92 -3.20
C GLY A 35 19.40 2.38 -2.77
N SER A 36 20.01 3.20 -3.63
CA SER A 36 20.24 4.62 -3.36
C SER A 36 18.96 5.44 -3.52
N ASP A 37 18.15 5.12 -4.53
CA ASP A 37 16.83 5.74 -4.70
C ASP A 37 15.93 5.43 -3.49
N CYS A 38 15.95 4.19 -3.02
CA CYS A 38 15.18 3.79 -1.85
C CYS A 38 15.67 4.47 -0.57
N ALA A 39 16.98 4.57 -0.37
CA ALA A 39 17.53 5.30 0.77
C ALA A 39 17.11 6.79 0.75
N ALA A 40 17.14 7.42 -0.42
CA ALA A 40 16.69 8.80 -0.58
C ALA A 40 15.20 8.95 -0.27
N PHE A 41 14.35 8.12 -0.89
CA PHE A 41 12.91 8.13 -0.67
C PHE A 41 12.53 7.88 0.80
N MET A 42 13.20 6.93 1.45
CA MET A 42 12.92 6.58 2.85
C MET A 42 13.42 7.62 3.84
N SER A 43 14.33 8.52 3.45
CA SER A 43 14.88 9.55 4.35
C SER A 43 13.84 10.56 4.86
N SER A 44 12.76 10.77 4.10
CA SER A 44 11.64 11.66 4.45
C SER A 44 10.29 10.93 4.46
N ALA A 45 10.29 9.60 4.32
CA ALA A 45 9.06 8.80 4.31
C ALA A 45 8.39 8.82 5.67
N GLN A 46 7.12 9.21 5.68
CA GLN A 46 6.27 9.23 6.87
C GLN A 46 4.83 8.92 6.50
N GLY A 47 4.04 8.49 7.48
CA GLY A 47 2.63 8.23 7.24
C GLY A 47 1.84 7.93 8.50
N THR A 48 0.53 8.02 8.37
CA THR A 48 -0.43 7.73 9.44
C THR A 48 -1.52 6.81 8.92
N VAL A 49 -1.92 5.84 9.73
CA VAL A 49 -3.01 4.93 9.42
C VAL A 49 -3.98 4.88 10.58
N LEU A 50 -5.27 5.03 10.27
CA LEU A 50 -6.36 4.90 11.25
C LEU A 50 -7.34 3.82 10.78
N LEU A 51 -7.47 2.75 11.57
CA LEU A 51 -8.49 1.73 11.41
C LEU A 51 -9.57 1.92 12.48
N ASP A 52 -10.79 2.24 12.08
CA ASP A 52 -11.92 2.55 12.96
C ASP A 52 -11.56 3.62 14.01
N GLY A 53 -10.74 4.60 13.58
CA GLY A 53 -10.24 5.68 14.43
C GLY A 53 -9.04 5.32 15.31
N LYS A 54 -8.57 4.07 15.32
CA LYS A 54 -7.39 3.63 16.07
C LYS A 54 -6.14 3.67 15.20
N ALA A 55 -5.05 4.20 15.75
CA ALA A 55 -3.77 4.21 15.06
C ALA A 55 -3.26 2.79 14.82
N VAL A 56 -2.73 2.58 13.61
CA VAL A 56 -1.99 1.37 13.24
C VAL A 56 -0.59 1.80 12.80
N GLU A 57 0.43 1.21 13.41
CA GLU A 57 1.81 1.52 13.10
C GLU A 57 2.24 0.86 11.78
N PRO A 58 2.78 1.63 10.82
CA PRO A 58 3.38 1.07 9.62
C PRO A 58 4.71 0.37 9.90
N GLU A 59 4.92 -0.74 9.23
CA GLU A 59 6.21 -1.41 9.12
C GLU A 59 7.07 -0.73 8.04
N THR A 60 8.37 -0.65 8.30
CA THR A 60 9.36 -0.05 7.38
C THR A 60 10.07 -1.13 6.57
N TYR A 61 10.10 -0.94 5.25
CA TYR A 61 10.82 -1.79 4.30
C TYR A 61 11.85 -0.92 3.56
N GLN A 62 13.15 -1.23 3.72
CA GLN A 62 14.24 -0.34 3.31
C GLN A 62 14.66 -0.51 1.85
N ASP A 63 15.00 -1.72 1.40
CA ASP A 63 15.58 -1.98 0.08
C ASP A 63 15.42 -3.43 -0.34
N ASN A 64 14.20 -3.96 -0.24
CA ASN A 64 13.95 -5.37 -0.54
C ASN A 64 14.09 -5.66 -2.03
N SER A 65 14.95 -6.61 -2.39
CA SER A 65 15.07 -7.06 -3.78
C SER A 65 13.76 -7.67 -4.29
N VAL A 66 13.23 -7.13 -5.38
CA VAL A 66 12.00 -7.58 -6.04
C VAL A 66 12.27 -7.84 -7.52
N THR A 67 11.64 -8.88 -8.06
CA THR A 67 11.64 -9.14 -9.50
C THR A 67 10.33 -8.65 -10.10
N VAL A 68 10.43 -7.69 -11.00
CA VAL A 68 9.29 -7.09 -11.70
C VAL A 68 9.11 -7.79 -13.04
N HIS A 69 7.86 -8.17 -13.32
CA HIS A 69 7.42 -8.65 -14.63
C HIS A 69 6.43 -7.60 -15.18
N SER A 70 6.93 -6.74 -16.07
CA SER A 70 6.17 -5.63 -16.64
C SER A 70 5.58 -6.00 -17.99
N THR A 71 4.36 -5.52 -18.26
CA THR A 71 3.67 -5.65 -19.54
C THR A 71 3.76 -4.36 -20.35
N GLN A 72 3.61 -4.46 -21.67
CA GLN A 72 3.54 -3.31 -22.56
C GLN A 72 2.49 -2.29 -22.07
N GLY A 73 2.86 -1.01 -22.04
CA GLY A 73 1.96 0.09 -21.66
C GLY A 73 1.76 0.28 -20.14
N ASN A 74 2.56 -0.38 -19.30
CA ASN A 74 2.48 -0.18 -17.86
C ASN A 74 2.96 1.24 -17.48
N ALA A 75 2.04 2.05 -16.94
CA ALA A 75 2.28 3.46 -16.59
C ALA A 75 3.29 3.66 -15.44
N VAL A 76 3.65 2.59 -14.71
CA VAL A 76 4.58 2.65 -13.57
C VAL A 76 6.01 2.36 -14.00
N THR A 77 6.19 1.36 -14.86
CA THR A 77 7.51 0.87 -15.30
C THR A 77 7.96 1.42 -16.65
N GLY A 78 7.03 1.94 -17.46
CA GLY A 78 7.31 2.55 -18.77
C GLY A 78 7.68 1.56 -19.89
N GLU A 79 8.23 0.40 -19.55
CA GLU A 79 8.73 -0.60 -20.51
C GLU A 79 8.22 -2.01 -20.20
N GLU A 80 8.13 -2.86 -21.22
CA GLU A 80 7.86 -4.28 -21.09
C GLU A 80 9.14 -5.05 -20.71
N GLY A 81 9.02 -6.10 -19.91
CA GLY A 81 10.14 -7.01 -19.67
C GLY A 81 10.24 -7.50 -18.23
N ARG A 82 11.38 -8.13 -17.92
CA ARG A 82 11.68 -8.65 -16.58
C ARG A 82 12.98 -8.05 -16.07
N PHE A 83 12.94 -7.46 -14.89
CA PHE A 83 14.11 -6.87 -14.25
C PHE A 83 14.04 -7.03 -12.72
N THR A 84 15.19 -6.94 -12.08
CA THR A 84 15.32 -6.94 -10.61
C THR A 84 15.63 -5.53 -10.14
N THR A 85 14.94 -5.08 -9.11
CA THR A 85 15.05 -3.73 -8.52
C THR A 85 14.88 -3.83 -7.00
N ALA A 86 15.09 -2.75 -6.24
CA ALA A 86 14.70 -2.67 -4.84
C ALA A 86 13.28 -2.07 -4.71
N GLY A 87 12.53 -2.57 -3.73
CA GLY A 87 11.25 -2.02 -3.30
C GLY A 87 11.34 -1.56 -1.85
N CYS A 88 10.80 -0.38 -1.57
CA CYS A 88 10.87 0.26 -0.26
C CYS A 88 9.59 1.02 0.07
N GLY A 89 9.38 1.31 1.35
CA GLY A 89 8.23 2.08 1.79
C GLY A 89 7.77 1.74 3.20
N LEU A 90 6.69 2.42 3.58
CA LEU A 90 5.91 2.15 4.78
C LEU A 90 4.68 1.32 4.38
N TRP A 91 4.52 0.18 5.02
CA TRP A 91 3.45 -0.79 4.72
C TRP A 91 2.73 -1.21 5.99
N VAL A 92 1.46 -1.54 5.86
CA VAL A 92 0.70 -2.15 6.97
C VAL A 92 0.20 -3.51 6.54
N GLN A 93 0.36 -4.47 7.45
CA GLN A 93 -0.30 -5.77 7.38
C GLN A 93 -1.26 -5.90 8.58
N LEU A 94 -2.53 -6.13 8.29
CA LEU A 94 -3.56 -6.38 9.30
C LEU A 94 -3.93 -7.87 9.29
N PRO A 95 -4.29 -8.45 10.44
CA PRO A 95 -5.05 -9.70 10.44
C PRO A 95 -6.37 -9.53 9.67
N SER A 96 -7.10 -10.62 9.48
CA SER A 96 -8.49 -10.49 8.99
C SER A 96 -9.25 -9.56 9.92
N LEU A 97 -10.00 -8.65 9.32
CA LEU A 97 -10.98 -7.85 10.06
C LEU A 97 -12.19 -8.72 10.41
N GLU A 98 -12.93 -8.26 11.42
CA GLU A 98 -14.22 -8.83 11.81
C GLU A 98 -15.26 -8.59 10.71
N LEU A 99 -16.38 -9.32 10.76
CA LEU A 99 -17.49 -9.10 9.83
C LEU A 99 -18.12 -7.72 10.03
N GLY A 100 -18.49 -7.06 8.94
CA GLY A 100 -19.23 -5.78 8.96
C GLY A 100 -18.45 -4.60 8.38
N ALA A 101 -18.86 -3.39 8.75
CA ALA A 101 -18.33 -2.16 8.20
C ALA A 101 -17.10 -1.68 8.98
N HIS A 102 -16.05 -1.29 8.26
CA HIS A 102 -14.83 -0.71 8.80
C HIS A 102 -14.42 0.54 8.02
N ALA A 103 -13.86 1.52 8.72
CA ALA A 103 -13.28 2.72 8.13
C ALA A 103 -11.76 2.67 8.22
N LEU A 104 -11.07 2.79 7.09
CA LEU A 104 -9.61 2.83 7.04
C LEU A 104 -9.15 4.11 6.36
N LYS A 105 -8.37 4.92 7.06
CA LYS A 105 -7.75 6.14 6.53
C LYS A 105 -6.25 5.96 6.47
N VAL A 106 -5.69 6.17 5.28
CA VAL A 106 -4.26 6.02 5.01
C VAL A 106 -3.73 7.35 4.48
N ARG A 107 -2.66 7.86 5.06
CA ARG A 107 -1.95 9.07 4.59
C ARG A 107 -0.46 8.78 4.55
N GLY A 108 0.17 9.02 3.41
CA GLY A 108 1.60 8.82 3.22
C GLY A 108 2.25 10.01 2.55
N ARG A 109 3.54 10.23 2.84
CA ARG A 109 4.33 11.28 2.22
C ARG A 109 5.81 10.88 2.19
N SER A 110 6.50 11.27 1.13
CA SER A 110 7.96 11.35 1.05
C SER A 110 8.27 12.56 0.17
N ASP A 111 9.12 13.47 0.66
CA ASP A 111 9.42 14.76 0.04
C ASP A 111 8.15 15.55 -0.37
N ASP A 112 7.96 15.85 -1.66
CA ASP A 112 6.79 16.52 -2.22
C ASP A 112 5.69 15.54 -2.65
N PHE A 113 5.98 14.25 -2.72
CA PHE A 113 5.04 13.19 -3.05
C PHE A 113 4.13 12.86 -1.86
N SER A 114 2.83 12.83 -2.09
CA SER A 114 1.84 12.46 -1.08
C SER A 114 0.77 11.53 -1.61
N THR A 115 0.36 10.58 -0.77
CA THR A 115 -0.70 9.61 -1.04
C THR A 115 -1.77 9.69 0.03
N GLY A 116 -3.01 9.41 -0.37
CA GLY A 116 -4.12 9.34 0.57
C GLY A 116 -5.22 8.43 0.08
N VAL A 117 -5.76 7.61 0.98
CA VAL A 117 -7.00 6.88 0.71
C VAL A 117 -7.89 6.86 1.95
N ASP A 118 -9.17 7.14 1.74
CA ASP A 118 -10.24 6.86 2.69
C ASP A 118 -11.07 5.68 2.18
N TYR A 119 -10.99 4.55 2.89
CA TYR A 119 -11.78 3.36 2.58
C TYR A 119 -13.00 3.24 3.48
N ALA A 120 -14.14 2.93 2.84
CA ALA A 120 -15.25 2.23 3.46
C ALA A 120 -15.14 0.74 3.09
N LEU A 121 -14.75 -0.09 4.05
CA LEU A 121 -14.62 -1.54 3.87
C LEU A 121 -15.88 -2.23 4.40
N THR A 122 -16.40 -3.19 3.64
CA THR A 122 -17.42 -4.13 4.12
C THR A 122 -16.82 -5.52 4.12
N VAL A 123 -16.71 -6.14 5.29
CA VAL A 123 -16.20 -7.49 5.44
C VAL A 123 -17.36 -8.47 5.47
N GLU A 124 -17.41 -9.36 4.48
CA GLU A 124 -18.51 -10.31 4.30
C GLU A 124 -18.02 -11.75 4.43
N ALA A 125 -18.92 -12.66 4.80
CA ALA A 125 -18.57 -14.08 4.91
C ALA A 125 -18.05 -14.59 3.57
N SER A 126 -16.88 -15.23 3.57
CA SER A 126 -16.37 -15.90 2.37
C SER A 126 -17.37 -16.95 1.89
N SER A 127 -17.78 -16.87 0.62
CA SER A 127 -18.53 -17.95 -0.03
C SER A 127 -17.68 -19.22 -0.04
N LYS A 128 -18.29 -20.36 0.31
CA LYS A 128 -17.67 -21.69 0.23
C LYS A 128 -17.35 -22.08 -1.21
#